data_AF-A0A1Z1WPS9-F1
#
_entry.id   AF-A0A1Z1WPS9-F1
#
_cell.length_a   1.000
_cell.length_b   1.000
_cell.length_c   1.000
_cell.angle_alpha   90.00
_cell.angle_beta   90.00
_cell.angle_gamma   90.00
#
_symmetry.space_group_name_H-M   'P 1'
#
loop_
_entity.id
_entity.type
_entity.pdbx_description
1 polymer ?
#
loop_
_entity_poly.entity_id
_entity_poly.type
_entity_poly.pdbx_seq_one_letter_code
_entity_poly.pdbx_strand_id
1 'polypeptide(L)'
;MPLRKLREIQVSGDPLGELGADDPGARTRPVAEVRLGGDRLVAYVDPEAWGLVVDAPRAGHFGLKTAWPKDDDPGTDSLPGGPYAQSSSSGYERRSAWVQLLCGGRAMIVRYEARGAHDVSGVRGAMSVVRSRTRNATLVVIGPKKVRSVIARKLSA
;
A
#
# COMPACT_ATOMS: atom_id res chain seq x y z
N MET A 1 -6.42 5.11 16.46
CA MET A 1 -4.99 5.36 16.17
C MET A 1 -4.85 5.71 14.69
N PRO A 2 -4.22 6.84 14.35
CA PRO A 2 -3.92 7.22 12.96
C PRO A 2 -2.77 6.37 12.41
N LEU A 3 -2.69 6.24 11.09
CA LEU A 3 -1.62 5.49 10.42
C LEU A 3 -0.22 6.07 10.72
N ARG A 4 -0.10 7.38 10.94
CA ARG A 4 1.17 8.05 11.32
C ARG A 4 1.78 7.54 12.61
N LYS A 5 1.00 6.82 13.43
CA LYS A 5 1.45 6.20 14.69
C LYS A 5 1.73 4.69 14.55
N LEU A 6 1.65 4.13 13.35
CA LEU A 6 2.10 2.75 13.12
C LEU A 6 3.59 2.62 13.45
N ARG A 7 3.99 1.45 13.98
CA ARG A 7 5.41 1.19 14.21
C ARG A 7 6.13 1.04 12.87
N GLU A 8 7.31 1.61 12.79
CA GLU A 8 8.25 1.36 11.70
C GLU A 8 8.71 -0.09 11.72
N ILE A 9 8.96 -0.65 10.54
CA ILE A 9 9.57 -1.97 10.37
C ILE A 9 10.96 -1.84 9.79
N GLN A 10 11.85 -2.78 10.11
CA GLN A 10 13.17 -2.82 9.48
C GLN A 10 13.08 -3.47 8.11
N VAL A 11 13.44 -2.78 7.03
CA VAL A 11 13.39 -3.29 5.66
C VAL A 11 14.82 -3.52 5.17
N SER A 12 15.12 -4.71 4.64
CA SER A 12 16.45 -5.00 4.08
C SER A 12 16.55 -4.40 2.68
N GLY A 13 17.58 -3.60 2.39
CA GLY A 13 17.71 -2.90 1.10
C GLY A 13 16.47 -2.04 0.84
N ASP A 14 16.29 -0.99 1.64
CA ASP A 14 15.12 -0.11 1.57
C ASP A 14 15.00 0.52 0.17
N PRO A 15 13.97 0.14 -0.62
CA PRO A 15 13.85 0.58 -2.00
C PRO A 15 13.49 2.06 -2.14
N LEU A 16 13.08 2.74 -1.05
CA LEU A 16 12.82 4.19 -1.07
C LEU A 16 14.12 5.00 -1.15
N GLY A 17 15.23 4.48 -0.61
CA GLY A 17 16.53 5.15 -0.68
C GLY A 17 17.02 5.35 -2.12
N GLU A 18 16.47 4.59 -3.07
CA GLU A 18 16.80 4.64 -4.50
C GLU A 18 15.90 5.59 -5.31
N LEU A 19 14.80 6.09 -4.74
CA LEU A 19 13.81 6.94 -5.43
C LEU A 19 14.08 8.46 -5.32
N GLY A 20 15.25 8.86 -4.82
CA GLY A 20 15.61 10.29 -4.68
C GLY A 20 14.88 10.95 -3.50
N ALA A 21 15.48 10.86 -2.32
CA ALA A 21 15.04 11.58 -1.13
C ALA A 21 15.48 13.05 -1.21
N ASP A 22 14.84 13.85 -2.06
CA ASP A 22 14.94 15.32 -1.97
C ASP A 22 14.03 15.82 -0.84
N ASP A 23 14.33 15.44 0.41
CA ASP A 23 14.15 16.28 1.62
C ASP A 23 14.62 15.52 2.88
N PRO A 24 15.75 15.90 3.51
CA PRO A 24 16.18 15.35 4.80
C PRO A 24 15.26 15.72 5.98
N GLY A 25 14.23 16.54 5.79
CA GLY A 25 13.24 16.93 6.80
C GLY A 25 12.03 16.00 6.96
N ALA A 26 11.66 15.23 5.93
CA ALA A 26 10.49 14.35 5.96
C ALA A 26 10.88 12.93 6.40
N ARG A 27 10.49 12.52 7.61
CA ARG A 27 10.71 11.16 8.14
C ARG A 27 9.81 10.13 7.44
N THR A 28 10.01 9.91 6.14
CA THR A 28 9.37 8.82 5.42
C THR A 28 9.91 7.50 5.97
N ARG A 29 9.00 6.62 6.36
CA ARG A 29 9.38 5.38 7.06
C ARG A 29 8.54 4.19 6.63
N PRO A 30 9.14 3.01 6.48
CA PRO A 30 8.42 1.80 6.11
C PRO A 30 7.57 1.29 7.28
N VAL A 31 6.32 0.93 7.02
CA VAL A 31 5.40 0.38 8.03
C VAL A 31 4.85 -0.99 7.69
N ALA A 32 5.08 -1.43 6.45
CA ALA A 32 4.52 -2.65 5.92
C ALA A 32 5.38 -3.15 4.76
N GLU A 33 5.62 -4.46 4.72
CA GLU A 33 6.29 -5.16 3.63
C GLU A 33 5.54 -6.46 3.35
N VAL A 34 5.39 -6.79 2.07
CA VAL A 34 4.82 -8.07 1.63
C VAL A 34 5.39 -8.45 0.26
N ARG A 35 5.49 -9.75 0.01
CA ARG A 35 5.77 -10.31 -1.31
C ARG A 35 4.50 -10.95 -1.87
N LEU A 36 4.16 -10.59 -3.10
CA LEU A 36 3.01 -11.11 -3.83
C LEU A 36 3.52 -11.72 -5.14
N GLY A 37 3.51 -13.05 -5.22
CA GLY A 37 4.24 -13.77 -6.27
C GLY A 37 5.75 -13.61 -6.07
N GLY A 38 6.40 -12.97 -7.04
CA GLY A 38 7.81 -12.57 -6.96
C GLY A 38 8.02 -11.10 -6.59
N ASP A 39 6.96 -10.30 -6.56
CA ASP A 39 7.05 -8.85 -6.48
C ASP A 39 7.05 -8.41 -5.02
N ARG A 40 7.92 -7.46 -4.69
CA ARG A 40 8.08 -6.92 -3.35
C ARG A 40 7.39 -5.58 -3.25
N LEU A 41 6.46 -5.46 -2.30
CA LEU A 41 5.73 -4.23 -2.02
C LEU A 41 6.14 -3.73 -0.64
N VAL A 42 6.57 -2.46 -0.57
CA VAL A 42 6.90 -1.78 0.68
C VAL A 42 6.08 -0.51 0.80
N ALA A 43 5.33 -0.39 1.88
CA ALA A 43 4.47 0.75 2.15
C ALA A 43 5.09 1.70 3.17
N TYR A 44 4.97 2.99 2.89
CA TYR A 44 5.63 4.06 3.61
C TYR A 44 4.64 5.09 4.13
N VAL A 45 5.06 5.73 5.20
CA VAL A 45 4.33 6.79 5.89
C VAL A 45 5.19 8.04 5.93
N ASP A 46 4.63 9.15 5.47
CA ASP A 46 5.24 10.47 5.45
C ASP A 46 4.28 11.46 6.18
N PRO A 47 4.80 12.51 6.85
CA PRO A 47 3.99 13.64 7.33
C PRO A 47 3.01 14.27 6.32
N GLU A 48 3.19 14.10 5.01
CA GLU A 48 2.36 14.78 3.99
C GLU A 48 1.69 13.82 3.03
N ALA A 49 2.11 12.56 3.01
CA ALA A 49 1.60 11.57 2.07
C ALA A 49 1.79 10.14 2.57
N TRP A 50 1.30 9.23 1.75
CA TRP A 50 1.58 7.81 1.86
C TRP A 50 2.31 7.36 0.61
N GLY A 51 3.29 6.48 0.82
CA GLY A 51 4.09 5.93 -0.25
C GLY A 51 3.85 4.44 -0.41
N LEU A 52 3.99 3.96 -1.63
CA LEU A 52 4.14 2.55 -1.95
C LEU A 52 5.27 2.42 -2.96
N VAL A 53 6.22 1.54 -2.69
CA VAL A 53 7.23 1.14 -3.66
C VAL A 53 6.98 -0.31 -4.03
N VAL A 54 7.03 -0.59 -5.34
CA VAL A 54 6.92 -1.92 -5.92
C VAL A 54 8.24 -2.22 -6.63
N ASP A 55 8.93 -3.25 -6.15
CA ASP A 55 10.09 -3.82 -6.80
C ASP A 55 9.68 -5.17 -7.40
N ALA A 56 9.49 -5.16 -8.72
CA ALA A 56 8.96 -6.29 -9.48
C ALA A 56 10.00 -6.69 -10.55
N PRO A 57 10.61 -7.89 -10.45
CA PRO A 57 11.68 -8.31 -11.37
C PRO A 57 11.30 -8.27 -12.85
N ARG A 58 10.00 -8.41 -13.18
CA ARG A 58 9.48 -8.38 -14.55
C ARG A 58 8.79 -7.07 -14.93
N ALA A 59 8.37 -6.26 -13.96
CA ALA A 59 7.61 -5.04 -14.20
C ALA A 59 8.44 -3.76 -13.96
N GLY A 60 9.66 -3.92 -13.46
CA GLY A 60 10.55 -2.85 -13.06
C GLY A 60 10.29 -2.38 -11.63
N HIS A 61 11.05 -1.37 -11.23
CA HIS A 61 10.89 -0.66 -9.97
C HIS A 61 10.02 0.58 -10.19
N PHE A 62 8.95 0.74 -9.42
CA PHE A 62 8.10 1.93 -9.51
C PHE A 62 7.45 2.29 -8.17
N GLY A 63 7.13 3.58 -8.00
CA GLY A 63 6.54 4.13 -6.78
C GLY A 63 5.19 4.81 -7.03
N LEU A 64 4.39 4.87 -5.97
CA LEU A 64 3.19 5.68 -5.85
C LEU A 64 3.29 6.54 -4.60
N LYS A 65 2.97 7.83 -4.73
CA LYS A 65 2.77 8.74 -3.59
C LYS A 65 1.37 9.33 -3.70
N THR A 66 0.59 9.22 -2.64
CA THR A 66 -0.78 9.75 -2.58
C THR A 66 -0.91 10.65 -1.36
N ALA A 67 -1.33 11.89 -1.59
CA ALA A 67 -1.56 12.86 -0.54
C ALA A 67 -2.73 12.45 0.37
N TRP A 68 -2.86 13.09 1.52
CA TRP A 68 -4.04 12.92 2.35
C TRP A 68 -5.28 13.50 1.66
N PRO A 69 -6.45 12.86 1.82
CA PRO A 69 -7.70 13.50 1.45
C PRO A 69 -7.87 14.75 2.31
N LYS A 70 -8.20 15.87 1.67
CA LYS A 70 -8.62 17.09 2.35
C LYS A 70 -10.04 16.87 2.87
N ASP A 71 -10.41 17.54 3.97
CA ASP A 71 -11.67 17.31 4.69
C ASP A 71 -12.95 17.45 3.84
N ASP A 72 -12.86 18.08 2.66
CA ASP A 72 -13.97 18.31 1.73
C ASP A 72 -14.07 17.28 0.59
N ASP A 73 -13.17 16.32 0.49
CA ASP A 73 -13.22 15.32 -0.57
C ASP A 73 -14.09 14.13 -0.12
N PRO A 74 -15.27 13.90 -0.73
CA PRO A 74 -16.11 12.76 -0.41
C PRO A 74 -15.37 11.50 -0.88
N GLY A 75 -14.50 10.97 -0.02
CA GLY A 75 -13.70 9.79 -0.28
C GLY A 75 -14.59 8.68 -0.83
N THR A 76 -14.16 8.08 -1.93
CA THR A 76 -14.98 7.29 -2.85
C THR A 76 -15.45 5.94 -2.28
N ASP A 77 -15.12 5.63 -1.02
CA ASP A 77 -15.33 4.31 -0.42
C ASP A 77 -15.91 4.39 1.00
N SER A 78 -17.01 3.67 1.22
CA SER A 78 -17.67 3.44 2.53
C SER A 78 -16.84 2.59 3.51
N LEU A 79 -15.53 2.47 3.28
CA LEU A 79 -14.62 1.68 4.08
C LEU A 79 -14.19 2.46 5.34
N PRO A 80 -14.14 1.82 6.51
CA PRO A 80 -13.73 2.50 7.73
C PRO A 80 -12.26 2.93 7.64
N GLY A 81 -11.93 4.09 8.20
CA GLY A 81 -10.57 4.65 8.14
C GLY A 81 -10.33 5.67 7.04
N GLY A 82 -11.38 5.97 6.26
CA GLY A 82 -11.45 7.06 5.30
C GLY A 82 -11.78 8.44 5.92
N PRO A 83 -12.00 9.49 5.10
CA PRO A 83 -12.05 9.47 3.62
C PRO A 83 -10.72 9.00 3.00
N TYR A 84 -10.76 8.58 1.73
CA TYR A 84 -9.60 8.05 1.00
C TYR A 84 -9.28 8.90 -0.24
N ALA A 85 -8.02 9.30 -0.38
CA ALA A 85 -7.45 9.74 -1.64
C ALA A 85 -6.91 8.51 -2.40
N GLN A 86 -6.89 8.55 -3.73
CA GLN A 86 -6.43 7.41 -4.53
C GLN A 86 -5.40 7.80 -5.58
N SER A 87 -4.49 6.88 -5.89
CA SER A 87 -3.59 6.96 -7.04
C SER A 87 -3.33 5.56 -7.58
N SER A 88 -3.01 5.42 -8.86
CA SER A 88 -2.72 4.13 -9.48
C SER A 88 -1.58 4.24 -10.48
N SER A 89 -0.81 3.17 -10.62
CA SER A 89 0.27 3.05 -11.59
C SER A 89 0.31 1.63 -12.16
N SER A 90 0.97 1.48 -13.30
CA SER A 90 1.24 0.19 -13.94
C SER A 90 2.73 0.03 -14.19
N GLY A 91 3.20 -1.21 -14.15
CA GLY A 91 4.55 -1.55 -14.56
C GLY A 91 4.84 -1.16 -16.01
N TYR A 92 6.13 -1.10 -16.36
CA TYR A 92 6.61 -0.66 -17.68
C TYR A 92 6.06 -1.53 -18.82
N GLU A 93 6.00 -2.84 -18.62
CA GLU A 93 5.32 -3.74 -19.55
C GLU A 93 3.81 -3.65 -19.35
N ARG A 94 3.09 -3.29 -20.43
CA ARG A 94 1.67 -2.91 -20.45
C ARG A 94 0.65 -3.96 -19.94
N ARG A 95 1.10 -5.07 -19.33
CA ARG A 95 0.29 -6.15 -18.74
C ARG A 95 0.96 -6.90 -17.57
N SER A 96 2.10 -6.45 -17.03
CA SER A 96 2.85 -7.23 -16.03
C SER A 96 2.38 -7.03 -14.60
N ALA A 97 2.13 -5.78 -14.20
CA ALA A 97 1.61 -5.42 -12.88
C ALA A 97 0.80 -4.11 -12.94
N TRP A 98 -0.30 -4.05 -12.19
CA TRP A 98 -1.05 -2.82 -11.91
C TRP A 98 -1.26 -2.68 -10.41
N VAL A 99 -1.15 -1.45 -9.92
CA VAL A 99 -1.31 -1.16 -8.51
C VAL A 99 -2.16 0.08 -8.32
N GLN A 100 -2.99 0.06 -7.29
CA GLN A 100 -3.73 1.21 -6.80
C GLN A 100 -3.52 1.34 -5.30
N LEU A 101 -3.29 2.58 -4.88
CA LEU A 101 -3.05 2.97 -3.51
C LEU A 101 -4.22 3.87 -3.07
N LEU A 102 -4.94 3.45 -2.04
CA LEU A 102 -5.97 4.24 -1.36
C LEU A 102 -5.46 4.64 0.02
N CYS A 103 -5.58 5.93 0.32
CA CYS A 103 -4.91 6.58 1.42
C CYS A 103 -5.89 7.34 2.29
N GLY A 104 -6.11 6.85 3.52
CA GLY A 104 -7.05 7.46 4.45
C GLY A 104 -6.43 7.82 5.80
N GLY A 105 -7.27 8.43 6.64
CA GLY A 105 -6.98 8.79 8.04
C GLY A 105 -6.27 7.70 8.85
N ARG A 106 -6.78 6.48 8.71
CA ARG A 106 -6.50 5.36 9.62
C ARG A 106 -6.23 4.04 8.91
N ALA A 107 -6.32 4.00 7.59
CA ALA A 107 -5.97 2.83 6.81
C ALA A 107 -5.41 3.22 5.44
N MET A 108 -4.57 2.34 4.94
CA MET A 108 -4.03 2.38 3.59
C MET A 108 -4.41 1.04 2.95
N ILE A 109 -4.91 1.09 1.73
CA ILE A 109 -5.33 -0.10 0.99
C ILE A 109 -4.55 -0.11 -0.30
N VAL A 110 -3.78 -1.16 -0.52
CA VAL A 110 -3.10 -1.42 -1.78
C VAL A 110 -3.87 -2.50 -2.51
N ARG A 111 -4.29 -2.22 -3.72
CA ARG A 111 -4.80 -3.23 -4.64
C ARG A 111 -3.72 -3.54 -5.65
N TYR A 112 -3.31 -4.80 -5.70
CA TYR A 112 -2.22 -5.25 -6.55
C TYR A 112 -2.72 -6.34 -7.50
N GLU A 113 -2.51 -6.14 -8.79
CA GLU A 113 -2.90 -7.04 -9.88
C GLU A 113 -1.66 -7.43 -10.67
N ALA A 114 -1.25 -8.69 -10.54
CA ALA A 114 -0.13 -9.27 -11.27
C ALA A 114 -0.29 -10.79 -11.34
N ARG A 115 0.46 -11.44 -12.24
CA ARG A 115 0.49 -12.90 -12.30
C ARG A 115 1.09 -13.45 -11.00
N GLY A 116 0.35 -14.32 -10.30
CA GLY A 116 0.79 -14.88 -9.02
C GLY A 116 0.57 -13.96 -7.83
N ALA A 117 -0.19 -12.86 -7.96
CA ALA A 117 -0.46 -11.94 -6.86
C ALA A 117 -1.09 -12.61 -5.60
N HIS A 118 -1.64 -13.82 -5.72
CA HIS A 118 -2.20 -14.59 -4.62
C HIS A 118 -1.18 -15.41 -3.81
N ASP A 119 0.06 -15.52 -4.30
CA ASP A 119 1.16 -16.20 -3.65
C ASP A 119 1.81 -15.25 -2.64
N VAL A 120 1.28 -15.25 -1.42
CA VAL A 120 1.64 -14.27 -0.38
C VAL A 120 2.80 -14.81 0.46
N SER A 121 3.86 -14.03 0.62
CA SER A 121 4.97 -14.32 1.53
C SER A 121 5.56 -13.04 2.13
N GLY A 122 6.51 -13.17 3.07
CA GLY A 122 7.26 -12.03 3.61
C GLY A 122 6.41 -10.95 4.29
N VAL A 123 5.23 -11.29 4.82
CA VAL A 123 4.29 -10.35 5.44
C VAL A 123 4.88 -9.78 6.74
N ARG A 124 5.09 -8.46 6.79
CA ARG A 124 5.65 -7.75 7.95
C ARG A 124 4.92 -6.44 8.19
N GLY A 125 4.79 -6.06 9.45
CA GLY A 125 4.11 -4.82 9.85
C GLY A 125 2.61 -4.98 10.11
N ALA A 126 1.93 -3.85 10.28
CA ALA A 126 0.53 -3.81 10.73
C ALA A 126 -0.47 -3.98 9.58
N MET A 127 -0.46 -5.13 8.91
CA MET A 127 -1.27 -5.38 7.72
C MET A 127 -2.16 -6.63 7.79
N SER A 128 -3.09 -6.71 6.83
CA SER A 128 -3.90 -7.87 6.50
C SER A 128 -3.92 -8.03 4.98
N VAL A 129 -3.78 -9.25 4.49
CA VAL A 129 -3.82 -9.56 3.05
C VAL A 129 -5.13 -10.27 2.75
N VAL A 130 -5.83 -9.81 1.72
CA VAL A 130 -7.15 -10.29 1.32
C VAL A 130 -7.10 -10.63 -0.17
N ARG A 131 -7.49 -11.85 -0.52
CA ARG A 131 -7.62 -12.25 -1.92
C ARG A 131 -8.93 -11.70 -2.46
N SER A 132 -8.89 -10.98 -3.58
CA SER A 132 -10.11 -10.57 -4.28
C SER A 132 -10.78 -11.81 -4.86
N ARG A 133 -12.11 -11.91 -4.74
CA ARG A 133 -12.89 -13.00 -5.34
C ARG A 133 -13.18 -12.80 -6.83
N THR A 134 -13.12 -11.55 -7.29
CA THR A 134 -13.64 -11.15 -8.61
C THR A 134 -12.57 -10.84 -9.63
N ARG A 135 -11.30 -10.75 -9.22
CA ARG A 135 -10.14 -10.45 -10.07
C ARG A 135 -8.90 -11.19 -9.58
N ASN A 136 -7.90 -11.35 -10.45
CA ASN A 136 -6.53 -11.74 -10.07
C ASN A 136 -5.82 -10.60 -9.31
N ALA A 137 -6.45 -10.17 -8.22
CA ALA A 137 -6.05 -9.03 -7.41
C ALA A 137 -5.88 -9.47 -5.96
N THR A 138 -4.83 -8.98 -5.33
CA THR A 138 -4.64 -9.09 -3.90
C THR A 138 -4.72 -7.71 -3.28
N LEU A 139 -5.49 -7.61 -2.21
CA LEU A 139 -5.72 -6.39 -1.45
C LEU A 139 -4.87 -6.47 -0.17
N VAL A 140 -4.02 -5.48 0.05
CA VAL A 140 -3.21 -5.34 1.26
C VAL A 140 -3.76 -4.17 2.06
N VAL A 141 -4.25 -4.45 3.26
CA VAL A 141 -4.85 -3.45 4.15
C VAL A 141 -3.91 -3.18 5.31
N ILE A 142 -3.38 -1.96 5.37
CA ILE A 142 -2.44 -1.50 6.38
C ILE A 142 -3.17 -0.59 7.36
N GLY A 143 -3.00 -0.83 8.66
CA GLY A 143 -3.61 0.00 9.69
C GLY A 143 -3.83 -0.70 11.03
N PRO A 144 -4.47 -0.03 12.01
CA PRO A 144 -4.77 -0.61 13.32
C PRO A 144 -5.64 -1.85 13.19
N LYS A 145 -5.43 -2.84 14.08
CA LYS A 145 -6.08 -4.18 14.02
C LYS A 145 -7.59 -4.09 13.82
N LYS A 146 -8.27 -3.29 14.64
CA LYS A 146 -9.72 -3.10 14.55
C LYS A 146 -10.18 -2.58 13.18
N VAL A 147 -9.43 -1.65 12.58
CA VAL A 147 -9.78 -1.06 11.27
C VAL A 147 -9.55 -2.06 10.15
N ARG A 148 -8.34 -2.65 10.08
CA ARG A 148 -8.01 -3.61 9.02
C ARG A 148 -8.90 -4.86 9.04
N SER A 149 -9.31 -5.33 10.23
CA SER A 149 -10.26 -6.46 10.32
C SER A 149 -11.65 -6.13 9.77
N VAL A 150 -12.14 -4.90 9.92
CA VAL A 150 -13.45 -4.50 9.35
C VAL A 150 -13.35 -4.34 7.84
N ILE A 151 -12.30 -3.66 7.35
CA ILE A 151 -12.04 -3.52 5.91
C ILE A 151 -11.90 -4.90 5.27
N ALA A 152 -11.07 -5.77 5.85
CA ALA A 152 -10.82 -7.10 5.29
C ALA A 152 -12.11 -7.91 5.15
N ARG A 153 -13.02 -7.86 6.15
CA ARG A 153 -14.33 -8.51 6.05
C ARG A 153 -15.18 -7.96 4.91
N LYS A 154 -15.25 -6.63 4.75
CA LYS A 154 -16.00 -5.98 3.66
C LYS A 154 -15.43 -6.32 2.29
N LEU A 155 -14.10 -6.39 2.16
CA LEU A 155 -13.42 -6.72 0.90
C LEU A 155 -13.43 -8.22 0.58
N SER A 156 -13.67 -9.07 1.58
CA SER A 156 -13.79 -10.52 1.42
C SER A 156 -15.22 -11.02 1.24
N ALA A 157 -16.23 -10.18 1.45
CA ALA A 157 -17.64 -10.53 1.27
C ALA A 157 -17.97 -10.53 -0.23
#